data_AF-A0A3B0MPX6-F1
#
_entry.id   AF-A0A3B0MPX6-F1
#
_cell.length_a   1.000
_cell.length_b   1.000
_cell.length_c   1.000
_cell.angle_alpha   90.00
_cell.angle_beta   90.00
_cell.angle_gamma   90.00
#
_symmetry.space_group_name_H-M   'P 1'
#
loop_
_entity.id
_entity.type
_entity.pdbx_description
1 polymer ?
#
loop_
_entity_poly.entity_id
_entity_poly.type
_entity_poly.pdbx_seq_one_letter_code
_entity_poly.pdbx_strand_id
1 'polypeptide(L)'
;MDDVEINLKLASLGCLNDSVAGEDYIADYILYRLNKSHLYTYVKTLNLSSPTNNISQISQHIGEIIEKKWNSVDPVNCYKIFINQFRMGFFGKICFDDLSNVIQLNQLNDYLLSYPDNINLILLLSNNTTR
;
A
#
# COMPACT_ATOMS: atom_id res chain seq x y z
N MET A 1 -21.24 12.03 2.27
CA MET A 1 -19.96 11.58 1.67
C MET A 1 -19.67 10.26 2.35
N ASP A 2 -20.34 9.20 1.90
CA ASP A 2 -20.68 8.06 2.79
C ASP A 2 -19.91 6.78 2.44
N ASP A 3 -18.95 6.87 1.51
CA ASP A 3 -18.10 5.75 1.18
C ASP A 3 -16.82 5.80 2.01
N VAL A 4 -16.82 5.00 3.08
CA VAL A 4 -15.70 4.83 4.00
C VAL A 4 -14.45 4.35 3.24
N GLU A 5 -14.60 3.51 2.22
CA GLU A 5 -13.47 2.99 1.46
C GLU A 5 -12.80 4.10 0.65
N ILE A 6 -13.57 4.99 0.01
CA ILE A 6 -13.03 6.14 -0.72
C ILE A 6 -12.22 7.03 0.22
N ASN A 7 -12.75 7.31 1.42
CA ASN A 7 -12.05 8.14 2.40
C ASN A 7 -10.72 7.51 2.85
N LEU A 8 -10.71 6.20 3.09
CA LEU A 8 -9.48 5.48 3.46
C LEU A 8 -8.46 5.46 2.32
N LYS A 9 -8.89 5.27 1.06
CA LYS A 9 -8.00 5.39 -0.11
C LYS A 9 -7.35 6.77 -0.16
N LEU A 10 -8.13 7.83 -0.03
CA LEU A 10 -7.63 9.21 -0.03
C LEU A 10 -6.68 9.48 1.15
N ALA A 11 -7.02 8.98 2.35
CA ALA A 11 -6.17 9.09 3.52
C ALA A 11 -4.82 8.38 3.31
N SER A 12 -4.80 7.13 2.81
CA SER A 12 -3.56 6.42 2.53
C SER A 12 -2.65 7.14 1.53
N LEU A 13 -3.24 7.83 0.54
CA LEU A 13 -2.52 8.64 -0.45
C LEU A 13 -2.05 9.99 0.09
N GLY A 14 -2.43 10.38 1.31
CA GLY A 14 -2.07 11.67 1.92
C GLY A 14 -2.92 12.84 1.44
N CYS A 15 -4.09 12.57 0.87
CA CYS A 15 -5.04 13.60 0.44
C CYS A 15 -5.90 14.14 1.61
N LEU A 16 -5.88 13.46 2.76
CA LEU A 16 -6.56 13.86 3.99
C LEU A 16 -5.55 14.05 5.12
N ASN A 17 -5.93 14.79 6.17
CA ASN A 17 -5.10 14.93 7.36
C ASN A 17 -5.06 13.61 8.14
N ASP A 18 -3.87 13.05 8.30
CA ASP A 18 -3.64 11.74 8.92
C ASP A 18 -4.20 11.65 10.35
N SER A 19 -4.04 12.69 11.16
CA SER A 19 -4.51 12.71 12.55
C SER A 19 -6.03 12.83 12.67
N VAL A 20 -6.70 13.37 11.64
CA VAL A 20 -8.17 13.40 11.57
C VAL A 20 -8.73 12.07 11.10
N ALA A 21 -8.03 11.41 10.16
CA ALA A 21 -8.45 10.12 9.62
C ALA A 21 -8.05 8.92 10.51
N GLY A 22 -7.10 9.10 11.44
CA GLY A 22 -6.60 8.09 12.37
C GLY A 22 -5.45 7.30 11.76
N GLU A 23 -4.23 7.53 12.25
CA GLU A 23 -3.03 6.92 11.68
C GLU A 23 -3.01 5.39 11.77
N ASP A 24 -3.60 4.82 12.82
CA ASP A 24 -3.78 3.38 12.98
C ASP A 24 -4.71 2.79 11.91
N TYR A 25 -5.87 3.42 11.67
CA TYR A 25 -6.81 2.99 10.63
C TYR A 25 -6.23 3.09 9.22
N ILE A 26 -5.49 4.17 8.92
CA ILE A 26 -4.82 4.33 7.63
C ILE A 26 -3.78 3.23 7.42
N ALA A 27 -2.94 2.99 8.44
CA ALA A 27 -1.90 2.00 8.38
C ALA A 27 -2.46 0.57 8.23
N ASP A 28 -3.54 0.25 8.97
CA ASP A 28 -4.24 -1.03 8.87
C ASP A 28 -4.84 -1.23 7.47
N TYR A 29 -5.48 -0.20 6.91
CA TYR A 29 -6.04 -0.27 5.57
C TYR A 29 -4.96 -0.48 4.49
N ILE A 30 -3.81 0.21 4.60
CA ILE A 30 -2.67 -0.02 3.70
C ILE A 30 -2.21 -1.49 3.79
N LEU A 31 -2.03 -2.01 5.01
CA LEU A 31 -1.62 -3.40 5.23
C LEU A 31 -2.61 -4.39 4.61
N TYR A 32 -3.90 -4.17 4.84
CA TYR A 32 -4.97 -4.95 4.22
C TYR A 32 -4.85 -4.97 2.69
N ARG A 33 -4.68 -3.81 2.06
CA ARG A 33 -4.57 -3.69 0.59
C ARG A 33 -3.33 -4.39 0.03
N LEU A 34 -2.20 -4.29 0.72
CA LEU A 34 -0.97 -4.97 0.34
C LEU A 34 -1.14 -6.49 0.42
N ASN A 35 -1.66 -6.99 1.54
CA ASN A 35 -1.84 -8.44 1.75
C ASN A 35 -2.86 -9.04 0.80
N LYS A 36 -3.98 -8.33 0.56
CA LYS A 36 -5.00 -8.74 -0.42
C LYS A 36 -4.46 -8.83 -1.84
N SER A 37 -3.45 -8.02 -2.17
CA SER A 37 -2.79 -8.01 -3.48
C SER A 37 -1.54 -8.88 -3.53
N HIS A 38 -1.26 -9.67 -2.48
CA HIS A 38 -0.05 -10.47 -2.32
C HIS A 38 1.26 -9.68 -2.45
N LEU A 39 1.25 -8.39 -2.10
CA LEU A 39 2.41 -7.50 -2.14
C LEU A 39 3.14 -7.51 -0.79
N TYR A 40 4.04 -8.47 -0.61
CA TYR A 40 4.78 -8.66 0.65
C TYR A 40 6.12 -7.93 0.70
N THR A 41 6.39 -6.97 -0.19
CA THR A 41 7.63 -6.19 -0.20
C THR A 41 7.90 -5.52 1.14
N TYR A 42 6.84 -5.07 1.85
CA TYR A 42 6.96 -4.46 3.18
C TYR A 42 7.61 -5.40 4.22
N VAL A 43 7.43 -6.72 4.09
CA VAL A 43 8.07 -7.72 4.98
C VAL A 43 9.57 -7.64 4.85
N LYS A 44 10.07 -7.56 3.61
CA LYS A 44 11.50 -7.39 3.34
C LYS A 44 12.00 -6.00 3.75
N THR A 45 11.26 -4.95 3.41
CA THR A 45 11.64 -3.55 3.69
C THR A 45 11.75 -3.27 5.19
N LEU A 46 10.89 -3.89 6.00
CA LEU A 46 10.87 -3.72 7.46
C LEU A 46 11.61 -4.84 8.20
N ASN A 47 12.25 -5.78 7.49
CA ASN A 47 12.91 -6.95 8.08
C ASN A 47 12.01 -7.76 9.02
N LEU A 48 10.75 -7.98 8.63
CA LEU A 48 9.81 -8.85 9.32
C LEU A 48 10.09 -10.32 8.97
N SER A 49 9.74 -11.23 9.88
CA SER A 49 9.91 -12.68 9.67
C SER A 49 8.93 -13.25 8.64
N SER A 50 7.70 -12.71 8.60
CA SER A 50 6.61 -13.18 7.74
C SER A 50 5.55 -12.09 7.57
N PRO A 51 4.66 -12.19 6.56
CA PRO A 51 3.49 -11.33 6.45
C PRO A 51 2.58 -11.47 7.68
N THR A 52 1.92 -10.38 8.05
CA THR A 52 0.95 -10.31 9.14
C THR A 52 -0.23 -9.43 8.75
N ASN A 53 -1.41 -9.70 9.30
CA ASN A 53 -2.62 -8.89 9.17
C ASN A 53 -2.85 -7.98 10.39
N ASN A 54 -1.91 -7.93 11.34
CA ASN A 54 -2.04 -7.12 12.54
C ASN A 54 -1.10 -5.92 12.47
N ILE A 55 -1.66 -4.73 12.26
CA ILE A 55 -0.86 -3.51 12.15
C ILE A 55 -0.13 -3.16 13.46
N SER A 56 -0.69 -3.51 14.63
CA SER A 56 -0.04 -3.26 15.92
C SER A 56 1.26 -4.06 16.06
N GLN A 57 1.35 -5.26 15.50
CA GLN A 57 2.60 -6.04 15.47
C GLN A 57 3.68 -5.33 14.63
N ILE A 58 3.30 -4.76 13.48
CA ILE A 58 4.23 -3.99 12.64
C ILE A 58 4.67 -2.72 13.37
N SER A 59 3.73 -2.02 14.01
CA SER A 59 4.00 -0.80 14.79
C SER A 59 4.98 -1.08 15.93
N GLN A 60 4.77 -2.17 16.68
CA GLN A 60 5.69 -2.60 17.73
C GLN A 60 7.08 -2.93 17.17
N HIS A 61 7.16 -3.69 16.09
CA HIS A 61 8.44 -4.04 15.44
C HIS A 61 9.21 -2.82 14.96
N ILE A 62 8.52 -1.84 14.36
CA ILE A 62 9.11 -0.55 13.99
C ILE A 62 9.62 0.19 15.24
N GLY A 63 8.85 0.19 16.32
CA GLY A 63 9.23 0.76 17.61
C GLY A 63 10.54 0.17 18.14
N GLU A 64 10.64 -1.17 18.16
CA GLU A 64 11.84 -1.89 18.61
C GLU A 64 13.09 -1.58 17.77
N ILE A 65 12.93 -1.37 16.45
CA ILE A 65 14.05 -0.97 15.57
C ILE A 65 14.53 0.45 15.90
N ILE A 66 13.60 1.37 16.13
CA ILE A 66 13.92 2.79 16.32
C ILE A 66 14.41 3.05 17.74
N GLU A 67 13.85 2.38 18.75
CA GLU A 67 14.29 2.51 20.15
C GLU A 67 15.76 2.13 20.31
N LYS A 68 16.22 1.06 19.62
CA LYS A 68 17.64 0.69 19.55
C LYS A 68 18.54 1.81 19.00
N LYS A 69 17.97 2.74 18.22
CA LYS A 69 18.70 3.84 17.57
C LYS A 69 18.54 5.18 18.31
N TRP A 70 17.42 5.41 19.00
CA TRP A 70 17.04 6.73 19.55
C TRP A 70 16.51 6.71 21.00
N ASN A 71 16.59 5.59 21.71
CA ASN A 71 16.23 5.38 23.13
C ASN A 71 14.77 5.62 23.55
N SER A 72 13.90 6.18 22.69
CA SER A 72 12.45 6.28 22.96
C SER A 72 11.67 6.59 21.69
N VAL A 73 10.47 6.01 21.56
CA VAL A 73 9.57 6.19 20.42
C VAL A 73 8.12 6.18 20.88
N ASP A 74 7.37 7.21 20.48
CA ASP A 74 5.92 7.22 20.61
C ASP A 74 5.27 6.23 19.61
N PRO A 75 4.43 5.28 20.05
CA PRO A 75 3.72 4.34 19.18
C PRO A 75 2.98 4.98 17.99
N VAL A 76 2.47 6.21 18.13
CA VAL A 76 1.80 6.93 17.02
C VAL A 76 2.78 7.21 15.88
N ASN A 77 4.05 7.47 16.20
CA ASN A 77 5.08 7.71 15.20
C ASN A 77 5.41 6.44 14.40
N CYS A 78 5.23 5.25 14.97
CA CYS A 78 5.45 3.99 14.25
C CYS A 78 4.45 3.81 13.09
N TYR A 79 3.16 4.13 13.32
CA TYR A 79 2.16 4.12 12.24
C TYR A 79 2.49 5.14 11.15
N LYS A 80 2.89 6.36 11.53
CA LYS A 80 3.31 7.40 10.58
C LYS A 80 4.51 6.96 9.74
N ILE A 81 5.48 6.28 10.34
CA ILE A 81 6.64 5.76 9.62
C ILE A 81 6.19 4.71 8.59
N PHE A 82 5.33 3.76 8.98
CA PHE A 82 4.78 2.78 8.06
C PHE A 82 4.05 3.42 6.87
N ILE A 83 3.16 4.39 7.13
CA ILE A 83 2.43 5.14 6.11
C ILE A 83 3.39 5.88 5.18
N ASN A 84 4.42 6.52 5.72
CA ASN A 84 5.40 7.23 4.91
C ASN A 84 6.22 6.29 4.03
N GLN A 85 6.62 5.11 4.55
CA GLN A 85 7.30 4.11 3.72
C GLN A 85 6.44 3.66 2.54
N PHE A 86 5.13 3.48 2.76
CA PHE A 86 4.17 3.20 1.71
C PHE A 86 4.10 4.33 0.68
N ARG A 87 3.87 5.59 1.12
CA ARG A 87 3.73 6.76 0.24
C ARG A 87 4.99 7.05 -0.58
N MET A 88 6.16 6.75 -0.03
CA MET A 88 7.44 6.86 -0.72
C MET A 88 7.68 5.72 -1.74
N GLY A 89 6.80 4.73 -1.80
CA GLY A 89 6.85 3.62 -2.75
C GLY A 89 7.78 2.46 -2.35
N PHE A 90 8.28 2.44 -1.10
CA PHE A 90 9.18 1.36 -0.64
C PHE A 90 8.50 -0.01 -0.53
N PHE A 91 7.17 -0.05 -0.55
CA PHE A 91 6.38 -1.30 -0.55
C PHE A 91 6.00 -1.75 -1.96
N GLY A 92 6.44 -1.03 -3.00
CA GLY A 92 6.09 -1.29 -4.40
C GLY A 92 4.94 -0.41 -4.89
N LYS A 93 4.44 -0.71 -6.09
CA LYS A 93 3.36 0.03 -6.75
C LYS A 93 2.06 -0.77 -6.65
N ILE A 94 0.99 -0.11 -6.22
CA ILE A 94 -0.35 -0.69 -6.13
C ILE A 94 -1.38 0.34 -6.58
N CYS A 95 -2.42 -0.12 -7.29
CA CYS A 95 -3.61 0.67 -7.57
C CYS A 95 -4.72 0.27 -6.59
N PHE A 96 -5.38 1.26 -5.99
CA PHE A 96 -6.47 1.00 -5.05
C PHE A 96 -7.83 0.82 -5.73
N ASP A 97 -7.95 1.19 -7.00
CA ASP A 97 -9.20 1.15 -7.73
C ASP A 97 -9.31 -0.10 -8.61
N ASP A 98 -10.53 -0.59 -8.74
CA ASP A 98 -10.84 -1.64 -9.69
C ASP A 98 -10.95 -1.02 -11.08
N LEU A 99 -9.98 -1.37 -11.94
CA LEU A 99 -9.91 -0.89 -13.31
C LEU A 99 -10.49 -1.91 -14.32
N SER A 100 -11.09 -3.01 -13.87
CA SER A 100 -11.59 -4.08 -14.75
C SER A 100 -12.51 -3.53 -15.85
N ASN A 101 -13.41 -2.62 -15.51
CA ASN A 101 -14.32 -1.99 -16.47
C ASN A 101 -13.58 -1.12 -17.50
N VAL A 102 -12.54 -0.38 -17.08
CA VAL A 102 -11.76 0.49 -17.98
C VAL A 102 -10.90 -0.34 -18.93
N ILE A 103 -10.32 -1.44 -18.43
CA ILE A 103 -9.54 -2.40 -19.23
C ILE A 103 -10.43 -3.06 -20.29
N GLN A 104 -11.64 -3.50 -19.91
CA GLN A 104 -12.58 -4.15 -20.83
C GLN A 104 -13.04 -3.25 -21.97
N LEU A 105 -13.12 -1.94 -21.74
CA LEU A 105 -13.59 -0.98 -22.74
C LEU A 105 -12.51 -0.57 -23.76
N ASN A 106 -11.29 -1.13 -23.72
CA ASN A 106 -10.14 -0.73 -24.57
C ASN A 106 -9.78 0.77 -24.48
N GLN A 107 -10.28 1.46 -23.45
CA GLN A 107 -10.07 2.90 -23.22
C GLN A 107 -8.68 3.23 -22.67
N LEU A 108 -7.85 2.21 -22.38
CA LEU A 108 -6.46 2.36 -21.96
C LEU A 108 -5.47 2.41 -23.13
N ASN A 109 -5.92 2.21 -24.38
CA ASN A 109 -5.05 2.35 -25.56
C ASN A 109 -4.48 3.77 -25.70
N ASP A 110 -5.22 4.79 -25.24
CA ASP A 110 -4.75 6.18 -25.25
C ASP A 110 -3.73 6.47 -24.13
N TYR A 111 -3.68 5.63 -23.08
CA TYR A 111 -2.74 5.72 -21.95
C TYR A 111 -1.56 4.74 -22.05
N LEU A 112 -1.56 3.86 -23.05
CA LEU A 112 -0.36 3.18 -23.56
C LEU A 112 0.53 4.23 -24.23
N LEU A 113 1.05 5.16 -23.42
CA LEU A 113 2.18 6.01 -23.75
C LEU A 113 3.23 5.11 -24.38
N SER A 114 3.65 5.52 -25.57
CA SER A 114 4.70 4.95 -26.40
C SER A 114 5.98 4.69 -25.59
N TYR A 115 6.01 3.59 -24.84
CA TYR A 115 7.24 2.97 -24.38
C TYR A 115 7.69 2.07 -25.53
N PRO A 116 8.83 2.36 -26.18
CA PRO A 116 9.24 1.62 -27.37
C PRO A 116 9.48 0.13 -27.07
N ASP A 117 9.75 -0.24 -25.82
CA ASP A 117 10.18 -1.61 -25.50
C ASP A 117 9.64 -2.06 -24.14
N ASN A 118 8.49 -2.73 -24.13
CA ASN A 118 8.26 -3.92 -23.27
C ASN A 118 6.89 -4.55 -23.52
N ILE A 119 6.89 -5.58 -24.36
CA ILE A 119 5.76 -6.47 -24.68
C ILE A 119 5.25 -7.28 -23.45
N ASN A 120 5.89 -7.15 -22.29
CA ASN A 120 5.61 -7.99 -21.12
C ASN A 120 4.42 -7.59 -20.24
N LEU A 121 3.87 -6.36 -20.36
CA LEU A 121 2.79 -5.94 -19.46
C LEU A 121 1.42 -6.56 -19.84
N ILE A 122 1.18 -6.80 -21.14
CA ILE A 122 -0.09 -7.34 -21.64
C ILE A 122 -0.23 -8.83 -21.30
N LEU A 123 0.87 -9.59 -21.33
CA LEU A 123 0.90 -11.02 -20.98
C LEU A 123 0.68 -11.29 -19.48
N LEU A 124 1.05 -10.35 -18.60
CA LEU A 124 0.82 -10.47 -17.16
C LEU A 124 -0.65 -10.25 -16.78
N LEU A 125 -1.38 -9.45 -17.56
CA LEU A 125 -2.79 -9.14 -17.29
C LEU A 125 -3.75 -10.18 -17.87
N SER A 126 -3.39 -10.86 -18.97
CA SER A 126 -4.23 -11.93 -19.56
C SER A 126 -4.18 -13.24 -18.78
N ASN A 127 -3.08 -13.52 -18.07
CA ASN A 127 -2.91 -14.78 -17.33
C ASN A 127 -3.66 -14.84 -15.99
N ASN A 128 -4.22 -13.72 -15.51
CA ASN A 128 -5.00 -13.67 -14.26
C ASN A 128 -6.51 -13.83 -14.48
N THR A 129 -6.98 -14.09 -15.71
CA THR A 129 -8.41 -14.30 -16.01
C THR A 129 -8.78 -15.78 -16.23
N THR A 130 -7.92 -16.72 -15.84
CA THR A 130 -8.29 -18.15 -15.82
C THR A 130 -7.93 -18.81 -14.48
N ARG A 131 -8.79 -18.63 -13.49
CA ARG A 131 -9.23 -19.67 -12.55
C ARG A 131 -10.40 -19.20 -11.70
#